data_AF-A0A2U2JA73-F1
#
_entry.id   AF-A0A2U2JA73-F1
#
_cell.length_a   1.000
_cell.length_b   1.000
_cell.length_c   1.000
_cell.angle_alpha   90.00
_cell.angle_beta   90.00
_cell.angle_gamma   90.00
#
_symmetry.space_group_name_H-M   'P 1'
#
loop_
_entity.id
_entity.type
_entity.pdbx_description
1 polymer ?
#
loop_
_entity_poly.entity_id
_entity_poly.type
_entity_poly.pdbx_seq_one_letter_code
_entity_poly.pdbx_strand_id
1 'polypeptide(L)'
;MELIALNNNQFISEDEIVNNNSNFIEANTKCVTLNHIKKECIVPVYSDNSLSISHANFIEATKDVVNSVFSNEQISAPNIRVSHIIKGRVPSAITKTVKELLPHEKTIYYQRCAFIIEIPSLRENVNNNHLSLTIGGVRALNQENLYSKRTLEKFKVFIGYKNKVCTNLCISTDGLLIDFRVGSIQELKQKIYELIKSFNKDKFLGEMERISKFQLEENQFSHLIGKMKMYQFLNKEEKVDKLTLLMNDNQISTTVKNYYNDPNFRRDSNGKINLYQLYNLFTEANKSSYIDSNLERNVNAFEFVTGLANSLQNNTYNWFLTQK
;
A
#
# COMPACT_ATOMS: atom_id res chain seq x y z
N MET A 1 33.47 -6.55 20.98
CA MET A 1 33.03 -7.56 19.99
C MET A 1 32.44 -8.70 20.80
N GLU A 2 31.12 -8.79 20.87
CA GLU A 2 30.42 -9.99 21.34
C GLU A 2 29.03 -9.96 20.69
N LEU A 3 28.84 -10.86 19.73
CA LEU A 3 27.60 -11.07 18.99
C LEU A 3 26.60 -11.79 19.91
N ILE A 4 25.52 -11.11 20.29
CA ILE A 4 24.39 -11.75 20.94
C ILE A 4 23.57 -12.46 19.86
N ALA A 5 23.61 -13.79 19.89
CA ALA A 5 22.80 -14.66 19.05
C ALA A 5 21.31 -14.41 19.30
N LEU A 6 20.61 -13.90 18.29
CA LEU A 6 19.16 -13.82 18.25
C LEU A 6 18.59 -15.23 18.08
N ASN A 7 18.08 -15.78 19.19
CA ASN A 7 17.45 -17.08 19.22
C ASN A 7 16.06 -17.00 18.54
N ASN A 8 16.01 -17.30 17.24
CA ASN A 8 14.80 -17.36 16.42
C ASN A 8 14.00 -18.63 16.71
N ASN A 9 13.23 -18.66 17.80
CA ASN A 9 12.12 -19.60 17.92
C ASN A 9 10.86 -18.98 17.30
N GLN A 10 10.83 -18.94 15.96
CA GLN A 10 9.63 -18.66 15.18
C GLN A 10 8.80 -19.95 15.07
N PHE A 11 7.72 -20.07 15.85
CA PHE A 11 6.65 -21.00 15.55
C PHE A 11 5.81 -20.43 14.40
N ILE A 12 6.34 -20.56 13.19
CA ILE A 12 5.61 -20.61 11.93
C ILE A 12 6.21 -21.85 11.27
N SER A 13 5.41 -22.86 10.93
CA SER A 13 5.95 -23.97 10.16
C SER A 13 6.57 -23.41 8.88
N GLU A 14 7.81 -23.79 8.55
CA GLU A 14 8.51 -23.27 7.35
C GLU A 14 7.69 -23.48 6.06
N ASP A 15 6.74 -24.43 6.09
CA ASP A 15 5.81 -24.77 5.01
C ASP A 15 4.70 -23.74 4.74
N GLU A 16 4.47 -22.74 5.62
CA GLU A 16 3.41 -21.73 5.44
C GLU A 16 3.91 -20.36 4.93
N ILE A 17 5.23 -20.23 4.71
CA ILE A 17 5.80 -19.06 4.03
C ILE A 17 5.62 -19.26 2.51
N VAL A 18 4.54 -18.70 1.96
CA VAL A 18 4.37 -18.65 0.50
C VAL A 18 5.47 -17.78 -0.08
N ASN A 19 6.46 -18.39 -0.73
CA ASN A 19 7.51 -17.71 -1.50
C ASN A 19 6.91 -17.10 -2.77
N ASN A 20 6.20 -15.99 -2.61
CA ASN A 20 5.70 -15.20 -3.72
C ASN A 20 6.71 -14.08 -3.99
N ASN A 21 7.54 -14.23 -5.03
CA ASN A 21 8.64 -13.34 -5.40
C ASN A 21 8.20 -11.92 -5.87
N SER A 22 6.98 -11.49 -5.53
CA SER A 22 6.31 -10.32 -6.09
C SER A 22 5.47 -9.65 -4.98
N ASN A 23 6.01 -8.61 -4.35
CA ASN A 23 5.43 -7.99 -3.16
C ASN A 23 4.88 -6.59 -3.47
N PHE A 24 3.57 -6.37 -3.25
CA PHE A 24 2.96 -5.04 -3.35
C PHE A 24 3.37 -4.11 -2.21
N ILE A 25 3.91 -4.69 -1.12
CA ILE A 25 4.52 -4.00 0.01
C ILE A 25 5.60 -4.90 0.62
N GLU A 26 6.75 -4.33 0.98
CA GLU A 26 7.92 -5.10 1.39
C GLU A 26 8.33 -4.82 2.84
N ALA A 27 8.26 -3.56 3.28
CA ALA A 27 8.81 -3.18 4.58
C ALA A 27 8.12 -3.85 5.77
N ASN A 28 8.88 -4.67 6.50
CA ASN A 28 8.51 -5.26 7.79
C ASN A 28 7.18 -6.04 7.76
N THR A 29 6.85 -6.67 6.63
CA THR A 29 5.63 -7.47 6.50
C THR A 29 5.93 -8.96 6.31
N LYS A 30 4.99 -9.81 6.71
CA LYS A 30 4.97 -11.25 6.42
C LYS A 30 3.76 -11.57 5.54
N CYS A 31 3.94 -12.47 4.57
CA CYS A 31 2.83 -13.02 3.82
C CYS A 31 2.13 -14.09 4.66
N VAL A 32 0.79 -14.09 4.69
CA VAL A 32 -0.02 -15.08 5.41
C VAL A 32 -1.25 -15.45 4.59
N THR A 33 -1.85 -16.59 4.90
CA THR A 33 -3.09 -17.03 4.25
C THR A 33 -4.32 -16.48 4.99
N LEU A 34 -5.46 -16.39 4.29
CA LEU A 34 -6.74 -16.07 4.94
C LEU A 34 -7.12 -17.14 5.97
N ASN A 35 -6.79 -18.41 5.71
CA ASN A 35 -7.06 -19.52 6.62
C ASN A 35 -6.32 -19.35 7.96
N HIS A 36 -5.03 -18.96 7.92
CA HIS A 36 -4.24 -18.66 9.12
C HIS A 36 -4.91 -17.55 9.95
N ILE A 37 -5.29 -16.44 9.31
CA ILE A 37 -5.98 -15.33 10.01
C ILE A 37 -7.31 -15.80 10.63
N LYS A 38 -8.04 -16.71 9.99
CA LYS A 38 -9.33 -17.19 10.49
C LYS A 38 -9.22 -18.22 11.62
N LYS A 39 -8.24 -19.12 11.56
CA LYS A 39 -8.16 -20.29 12.45
C LYS A 39 -7.17 -20.13 13.59
N GLU A 40 -6.12 -19.33 13.41
CA GLU A 40 -5.01 -19.23 14.37
C GLU A 40 -4.91 -17.85 15.02
N CYS A 41 -5.46 -16.81 14.39
CA CYS A 41 -5.50 -15.48 14.98
C CYS A 41 -6.76 -15.27 15.82
N ILE A 42 -6.58 -14.74 17.03
CA ILE A 42 -7.70 -14.26 17.85
C ILE A 42 -8.19 -12.89 17.35
N VAL A 43 -9.44 -12.57 17.66
CA VAL A 43 -10.02 -11.24 17.42
C VAL A 43 -9.99 -10.45 18.73
N PRO A 44 -9.33 -9.28 18.78
CA PRO A 44 -9.35 -8.46 19.98
C PRO A 44 -10.75 -7.93 20.28
N VAL A 45 -11.03 -7.75 21.57
CA VAL A 45 -12.27 -7.17 22.09
C VAL A 45 -12.02 -5.78 22.65
N TYR A 46 -13.06 -4.94 22.64
CA TYR A 46 -13.10 -3.67 23.36
C TYR A 46 -13.40 -3.88 24.86
N SER A 47 -13.28 -2.85 25.70
CA SER A 47 -13.50 -2.97 27.15
C SER A 47 -14.96 -3.27 27.54
N ASP A 48 -15.90 -3.10 26.63
CA ASP A 48 -17.29 -3.53 26.77
C ASP A 48 -17.55 -4.97 26.27
N ASN A 49 -16.48 -5.74 26.03
CA ASN A 49 -16.48 -7.11 25.51
C ASN A 49 -17.02 -7.26 24.08
N SER A 50 -17.28 -6.15 23.37
CA SER A 50 -17.68 -6.24 21.97
C SER A 50 -16.48 -6.60 21.08
N LEU A 51 -16.73 -7.44 20.07
CA LEU A 51 -15.71 -7.85 19.11
C LEU A 51 -15.41 -6.71 18.14
N SER A 52 -14.13 -6.49 17.88
CA SER A 52 -13.68 -5.69 16.76
C SER A 52 -13.98 -6.40 15.43
N ILE A 53 -14.23 -5.66 14.36
CA ILE A 53 -14.27 -6.25 13.02
C ILE A 53 -12.89 -6.86 12.74
N SER A 54 -12.81 -8.18 12.51
CA SER A 54 -11.50 -8.83 12.32
C SER A 54 -10.88 -8.51 10.95
N HIS A 55 -9.57 -8.75 10.82
CA HIS A 55 -8.91 -8.68 9.51
C HIS A 55 -9.55 -9.65 8.50
N ALA A 56 -9.93 -10.85 8.94
CA ALA A 56 -10.63 -11.81 8.10
C ALA A 56 -12.00 -11.29 7.63
N ASN A 57 -12.80 -10.71 8.53
CA ASN A 57 -14.10 -10.14 8.19
C ASN A 57 -13.96 -9.02 7.16
N PHE A 58 -12.92 -8.20 7.27
CA PHE A 58 -12.65 -7.16 6.28
C PHE A 58 -12.30 -7.74 4.91
N ILE A 59 -11.38 -8.72 4.86
CA ILE A 59 -10.98 -9.37 3.61
C ILE A 59 -12.17 -10.07 2.94
N GLU A 60 -12.97 -10.78 3.71
CA GLU A 60 -14.17 -11.47 3.22
C GLU A 60 -15.24 -10.48 2.76
N ALA A 61 -15.47 -9.40 3.51
CA ALA A 61 -16.40 -8.35 3.10
C ALA A 61 -16.00 -7.73 1.76
N THR A 62 -14.71 -7.42 1.56
CA THR A 62 -14.20 -6.92 0.28
C THR A 62 -14.35 -7.97 -0.82
N LYS A 63 -14.00 -9.22 -0.55
CA LYS A 63 -14.15 -10.32 -1.52
C LYS A 63 -15.61 -10.50 -1.96
N ASP A 64 -16.56 -10.43 -1.03
CA ASP A 64 -18.00 -10.53 -1.33
C ASP A 64 -18.46 -9.39 -2.24
N VAL A 65 -18.04 -8.16 -1.97
CA VAL A 65 -18.38 -7.01 -2.82
C VAL A 65 -17.74 -7.15 -4.20
N VAL A 66 -16.46 -7.54 -4.28
CA VAL A 66 -15.77 -7.76 -5.55
C VAL A 66 -16.47 -8.85 -6.38
N ASN A 67 -16.82 -9.99 -5.78
CA ASN A 67 -17.58 -11.04 -6.47
C ASN A 67 -18.97 -10.58 -6.93
N SER A 68 -19.64 -9.73 -6.14
CA SER A 68 -20.96 -9.19 -6.50
C SER A 68 -20.88 -8.22 -7.68
N VAL A 69 -19.88 -7.32 -7.67
CA VAL A 69 -19.72 -6.31 -8.73
C VAL A 69 -19.14 -6.90 -10.02
N PHE A 70 -18.24 -7.89 -9.91
CA PHE A 70 -17.51 -8.50 -11.02
C PHE A 70 -17.83 -9.99 -11.15
N SER A 71 -19.11 -10.35 -11.12
CA SER A 71 -19.61 -11.73 -11.03
C SER A 71 -19.18 -12.66 -12.17
N ASN A 72 -18.86 -12.11 -13.34
CA ASN A 72 -18.42 -12.86 -14.52
C ASN A 72 -16.90 -12.84 -14.73
N GLU A 73 -16.16 -12.23 -13.82
CA GLU A 73 -14.71 -12.05 -13.95
C GLU A 73 -13.93 -13.10 -13.17
N GLN A 74 -12.69 -13.36 -13.60
CA GLN A 74 -11.77 -14.18 -12.82
C GLN A 74 -11.21 -13.35 -11.67
N ILE A 75 -11.51 -13.74 -10.43
CA ILE A 75 -11.06 -13.04 -9.22
C ILE A 75 -10.03 -13.91 -8.49
N SER A 76 -8.85 -13.34 -8.22
CA SER A 76 -7.77 -14.02 -7.51
C SER A 76 -8.07 -14.19 -6.02
N ALA A 77 -7.42 -15.17 -5.39
CA ALA A 77 -7.37 -15.23 -3.93
C ALA A 77 -6.67 -13.98 -3.36
N PRO A 78 -7.06 -13.51 -2.16
CA PRO A 78 -6.41 -12.35 -1.54
C PRO A 78 -4.91 -12.61 -1.27
N ASN A 79 -4.06 -11.67 -1.67
CA ASN A 79 -2.65 -11.62 -1.25
C ASN A 79 -2.56 -10.73 0.00
N ILE A 80 -2.16 -11.32 1.12
CA ILE A 80 -2.27 -10.69 2.44
C ILE A 80 -0.89 -10.50 3.05
N ARG A 81 -0.68 -9.31 3.64
CA ARG A 81 0.54 -8.88 4.30
C ARG A 81 0.21 -8.36 5.68
N VAL A 82 0.85 -8.94 6.69
CA VAL A 82 0.66 -8.56 8.09
C VAL A 82 1.95 -8.06 8.71
N SER A 83 1.86 -7.22 9.72
CA SER A 83 3.01 -6.80 10.51
C SER A 83 2.67 -6.67 11.98
N HIS A 84 3.71 -6.73 12.82
CA HIS A 84 3.64 -6.59 14.27
C HIS A 84 2.70 -7.61 14.92
N ILE A 85 3.24 -8.81 15.16
CA ILE A 85 2.54 -9.86 15.89
C ILE A 85 2.38 -9.48 17.36
N ILE A 86 1.16 -9.55 17.86
CA ILE A 86 0.84 -9.50 19.28
C ILE A 86 0.66 -10.92 19.76
N LYS A 87 1.42 -11.28 20.79
CA LYS A 87 1.37 -12.59 21.42
C LYS A 87 0.67 -12.46 22.76
N GLY A 88 -0.40 -13.23 22.94
CA GLY A 88 -1.14 -13.37 24.18
C GLY A 88 -1.10 -14.80 24.68
N ARG A 89 -1.98 -15.08 25.64
CA ARG A 89 -2.17 -16.41 26.22
C ARG A 89 -3.63 -16.62 26.57
N VAL A 90 -4.07 -17.87 26.58
CA VAL A 90 -5.42 -18.24 27.04
C VAL A 90 -5.58 -17.95 28.55
N PRO A 91 -6.81 -17.71 29.04
CA PRO A 91 -7.05 -17.34 30.45
C PRO A 91 -6.48 -18.36 31.46
N SER A 92 -6.58 -19.66 31.17
CA SER A 92 -6.08 -20.73 32.04
C SER A 92 -4.55 -20.75 32.20
N ALA A 93 -3.82 -20.03 31.33
CA ALA A 93 -2.36 -19.99 31.32
C ALA A 93 -1.79 -18.61 31.71
N ILE A 94 -2.61 -17.73 32.32
CA ILE A 94 -2.21 -16.34 32.57
C ILE A 94 -0.96 -16.20 33.45
N THR A 95 -0.83 -17.07 34.45
CA THR A 95 0.27 -17.11 35.43
C THR A 95 1.53 -17.80 34.89
N LYS A 96 1.46 -18.53 33.78
CA LYS A 96 2.61 -19.23 33.20
C LYS A 96 3.61 -18.24 32.61
N THR A 97 4.89 -18.47 32.80
CA THR A 97 5.93 -17.71 32.10
C THR A 97 5.95 -18.07 30.61
N VAL A 98 6.57 -17.24 29.77
CA VAL A 98 6.64 -17.48 28.32
C VAL A 98 7.27 -18.84 27.97
N LYS A 99 8.20 -19.33 28.80
CA LYS A 99 8.87 -20.63 28.61
C LYS A 99 7.96 -21.83 28.93
N GLU A 100 6.97 -21.63 29.79
CA GLU A 100 6.06 -22.68 30.26
C GLU A 100 4.77 -22.78 29.42
N LEU A 101 4.53 -21.81 28.51
CA LEU A 101 3.37 -21.81 27.65
C LEU A 101 3.44 -22.91 26.59
N LEU A 102 2.45 -23.80 26.62
CA LEU A 102 2.22 -24.79 25.58
C LEU A 102 1.73 -24.11 24.29
N PRO A 103 1.92 -24.72 23.11
CA PRO A 103 1.52 -24.11 21.83
C PRO A 103 0.05 -23.69 21.79
N HIS A 104 -0.87 -24.55 22.26
CA HIS A 104 -2.31 -24.25 22.30
C HIS A 104 -2.70 -23.17 23.32
N GLU A 105 -1.80 -22.81 24.23
CA GLU A 105 -2.02 -21.76 25.22
C GLU A 105 -1.61 -20.39 24.69
N LYS A 106 -0.86 -20.32 23.58
CA LYS A 106 -0.41 -19.08 22.96
C LYS A 106 -1.49 -18.59 22.02
N THR A 107 -1.86 -17.32 22.15
CA THR A 107 -2.75 -16.66 21.20
C THR A 107 -1.95 -15.63 20.41
N ILE A 108 -2.34 -15.40 19.15
CA ILE A 108 -1.70 -14.39 18.32
C ILE A 108 -2.75 -13.55 17.59
N TYR A 109 -2.40 -12.31 17.29
CA TYR A 109 -3.04 -11.53 16.23
C TYR A 109 -2.03 -10.52 15.68
N TYR A 110 -2.34 -9.86 14.57
CA TYR A 110 -1.46 -8.86 13.97
C TYR A 110 -2.03 -7.47 14.16
N GLN A 111 -1.20 -6.49 14.54
CA GLN A 111 -1.67 -5.10 14.66
C GLN A 111 -2.10 -4.54 13.31
N ARG A 112 -1.37 -4.86 12.25
CA ARG A 112 -1.63 -4.30 10.91
C ARG A 112 -1.80 -5.40 9.90
N CYS A 113 -2.79 -5.24 9.03
CA CYS A 113 -3.07 -6.09 7.89
C CYS A 113 -3.30 -5.24 6.65
N ALA A 114 -2.62 -5.57 5.56
CA ALA A 114 -2.86 -5.05 4.22
C ALA A 114 -3.17 -6.23 3.30
N PHE A 115 -4.07 -6.05 2.34
CA PHE A 115 -4.34 -7.09 1.36
C PHE A 115 -4.74 -6.49 0.01
N ILE A 116 -4.56 -7.30 -1.03
CA ILE A 116 -5.04 -7.01 -2.39
C ILE A 116 -5.78 -8.22 -2.95
N ILE A 117 -6.77 -7.94 -3.80
CA ILE A 117 -7.55 -8.89 -4.58
C ILE A 117 -7.45 -8.40 -6.03
N GLU A 118 -6.72 -9.15 -6.84
CA GLU A 118 -6.54 -8.88 -8.26
C GLU A 118 -7.72 -9.48 -9.05
N ILE A 119 -8.11 -8.82 -10.14
CA ILE A 119 -9.07 -9.32 -11.13
C ILE A 119 -8.30 -9.51 -12.45
N PRO A 120 -7.58 -10.64 -12.66
CA PRO A 120 -6.65 -10.76 -13.77
C PRO A 120 -7.28 -10.69 -15.16
N SER A 121 -8.57 -11.00 -15.30
CA SER A 121 -9.32 -10.90 -16.54
C SER A 121 -9.53 -9.44 -16.97
N LEU A 122 -9.65 -8.52 -16.01
CA LEU A 122 -9.72 -7.08 -16.24
C LEU A 122 -8.31 -6.50 -16.32
N ARG A 123 -7.69 -6.66 -17.49
CA ARG A 123 -6.35 -6.19 -17.79
C ARG A 123 -6.34 -5.06 -18.81
N GLU A 124 -5.44 -4.12 -18.61
CA GLU A 124 -5.19 -3.00 -19.51
C GLU A 124 -3.72 -2.99 -19.91
N ASN A 125 -3.41 -2.42 -21.08
CA ASN A 125 -2.04 -2.21 -21.52
C ASN A 125 -1.76 -0.72 -21.57
N VAL A 126 -0.86 -0.25 -20.71
CA VAL A 126 -0.38 1.13 -20.72
C VAL A 126 1.12 1.11 -20.93
N ASN A 127 1.59 1.76 -22.00
CA ASN A 127 3.01 1.86 -22.31
C ASN A 127 3.75 0.50 -22.30
N ASN A 128 3.14 -0.51 -22.94
CA ASN A 128 3.61 -1.90 -22.99
C ASN A 128 3.70 -2.62 -21.63
N ASN A 129 2.97 -2.15 -20.62
CA ASN A 129 2.88 -2.80 -19.32
C ASN A 129 1.45 -3.28 -19.08
N HIS A 130 1.33 -4.56 -18.70
CA HIS A 130 0.05 -5.12 -18.30
C HIS A 130 -0.31 -4.69 -16.90
N LEU A 131 -1.41 -3.96 -16.80
CA LEU A 131 -2.03 -3.52 -15.56
C LEU A 131 -3.24 -4.42 -15.28
N SER A 132 -3.41 -4.87 -14.05
CA SER A 132 -4.63 -5.61 -13.64
C SER A 132 -5.39 -4.84 -12.58
N LEU A 133 -6.71 -4.73 -12.78
CA LEU A 133 -7.58 -4.07 -11.82
C LEU A 133 -7.45 -4.78 -10.46
N THR A 134 -7.24 -3.99 -9.41
CA THR A 134 -6.89 -4.48 -8.08
C THR A 134 -7.65 -3.68 -7.04
N ILE A 135 -8.31 -4.39 -6.13
CA ILE A 135 -9.01 -3.83 -4.98
C ILE A 135 -8.31 -4.31 -3.74
N GLY A 136 -8.13 -3.46 -2.73
CA GLY A 136 -7.45 -3.86 -1.51
C GLY A 136 -7.81 -2.98 -0.33
N GLY A 137 -7.21 -3.28 0.81
CA GLY A 137 -7.49 -2.53 2.02
C GLY A 137 -6.40 -2.67 3.07
N VAL A 138 -6.42 -1.72 4.00
CA VAL A 138 -5.54 -1.68 5.18
C VAL A 138 -6.39 -1.55 6.43
N ARG A 139 -6.08 -2.38 7.42
CA ARG A 139 -6.63 -2.32 8.76
C ARG A 139 -5.51 -2.32 9.79
N ALA A 140 -5.55 -1.32 10.65
CA ALA A 140 -4.53 -1.06 11.66
C ALA A 140 -5.18 -1.01 13.05
N LEU A 141 -5.22 -2.14 13.76
CA LEU A 141 -5.77 -2.26 15.12
C LEU A 141 -5.02 -1.41 16.14
N ASN A 142 -3.77 -1.05 15.88
CA ASN A 142 -3.00 -0.11 16.71
C ASN A 142 -3.48 1.35 16.58
N GLN A 143 -4.36 1.66 15.63
CA GLN A 143 -5.03 2.95 15.51
C GLN A 143 -6.39 2.98 16.24
N GLU A 144 -6.82 1.83 16.77
CA GLU A 144 -8.01 1.67 17.59
C GLU A 144 -7.66 1.77 19.08
N ASN A 145 -8.56 2.33 19.88
CA ASN A 145 -8.45 2.27 21.33
C ASN A 145 -9.26 1.07 21.87
N LEU A 146 -8.64 -0.11 21.88
CA LEU A 146 -9.27 -1.34 22.38
C LEU A 146 -9.58 -1.28 23.90
N TYR A 147 -9.02 -0.33 24.64
CA TYR A 147 -9.30 -0.14 26.06
C TYR A 147 -10.56 0.71 26.33
N SER A 148 -11.09 1.39 25.31
CA SER A 148 -12.37 2.10 25.40
C SER A 148 -13.55 1.23 24.98
N LYS A 149 -14.78 1.72 25.22
CA LYS A 149 -15.98 1.13 24.60
C LYS A 149 -15.85 1.16 23.08
N ARG A 150 -16.48 0.21 22.40
CA ARG A 150 -16.41 0.15 20.94
C ARG A 150 -17.10 1.36 20.32
N THR A 151 -16.41 1.94 19.34
CA THR A 151 -16.93 3.02 18.50
C THR A 151 -16.76 2.63 17.04
N LEU A 152 -17.03 3.56 16.12
CA LEU A 152 -16.79 3.32 14.71
C LEU A 152 -15.30 3.08 14.46
N GLU A 153 -14.99 1.97 13.79
CA GLU A 153 -13.64 1.47 13.58
C GLU A 153 -13.09 1.99 12.24
N LYS A 154 -11.80 2.29 12.17
CA LYS A 154 -11.13 2.87 11.00
C LYS A 154 -10.67 1.82 10.00
N PHE A 155 -10.82 2.13 8.73
CA PHE A 155 -10.35 1.32 7.62
C PHE A 155 -9.81 2.20 6.51
N LYS A 156 -9.00 1.60 5.64
CA LYS A 156 -8.64 2.16 4.33
C LYS A 156 -8.96 1.14 3.27
N VAL A 157 -9.59 1.57 2.18
CA VAL A 157 -9.88 0.72 1.01
C VAL A 157 -9.46 1.46 -0.24
N PHE A 158 -8.95 0.73 -1.21
CA PHE A 158 -8.59 1.29 -2.50
C PHE A 158 -9.05 0.40 -3.65
N ILE A 159 -9.21 1.02 -4.82
CA ILE A 159 -9.32 0.42 -6.14
C ILE A 159 -8.32 1.14 -7.05
N GLY A 160 -7.62 0.37 -7.86
CA GLY A 160 -6.62 0.88 -8.79
C GLY A 160 -6.06 -0.25 -9.63
N TYR A 161 -4.82 -0.11 -10.07
CA TYR A 161 -4.16 -1.10 -10.91
C TYR A 161 -2.87 -1.58 -10.30
N LYS A 162 -2.59 -2.87 -10.45
CA LYS A 162 -1.27 -3.42 -10.17
C LYS A 162 -0.51 -3.57 -11.49
N ASN A 163 0.68 -2.97 -11.59
CA ASN A 163 1.57 -3.18 -12.72
C ASN A 163 2.20 -4.56 -12.60
N LYS A 164 2.00 -5.47 -13.56
CA LYS A 164 2.54 -6.84 -13.49
C LYS A 164 4.05 -6.91 -13.61
N VAL A 165 4.70 -5.90 -14.20
CA VAL A 165 6.14 -5.88 -14.42
C VAL A 165 6.91 -5.65 -13.11
N CYS A 166 6.47 -4.68 -12.32
CA CYS A 166 7.12 -4.29 -11.05
C CYS A 166 6.28 -4.56 -9.81
N THR A 167 5.06 -5.08 -9.95
CA THR A 167 4.11 -5.30 -8.84
C THR A 167 3.71 -4.04 -8.08
N ASN A 168 3.95 -2.86 -8.66
CA ASN A 168 3.58 -1.56 -8.08
C ASN A 168 2.08 -1.38 -8.06
N LEU A 169 1.57 -0.79 -6.98
CA LEU A 169 0.18 -0.36 -6.87
C LEU A 169 0.04 1.05 -7.42
N CYS A 170 -0.67 1.17 -8.53
CA CYS A 170 -1.01 2.42 -9.18
C CYS A 170 -2.41 2.85 -8.75
N ILE A 171 -2.49 3.91 -7.93
CA ILE A 171 -3.73 4.35 -7.28
C ILE A 171 -3.86 5.87 -7.46
N SER A 172 -5.06 6.33 -7.82
CA SER A 172 -5.43 7.76 -7.85
C SER A 172 -6.28 8.15 -6.66
N THR A 173 -6.51 9.46 -6.51
CA THR A 173 -7.28 10.06 -5.42
C THR A 173 -8.72 9.53 -5.35
N ASP A 174 -9.39 9.38 -6.50
CA ASP A 174 -10.75 8.83 -6.60
C ASP A 174 -10.80 7.30 -6.44
N GLY A 175 -9.63 6.66 -6.41
CA GLY A 175 -9.45 5.24 -6.14
C GLY A 175 -9.08 4.93 -4.69
N LEU A 176 -9.00 5.91 -3.78
CA LEU A 176 -8.60 5.70 -2.40
C LEU A 176 -9.60 6.31 -1.42
N LEU A 177 -10.09 5.51 -0.48
CA LEU A 177 -10.89 5.97 0.65
C LEU A 177 -10.12 5.72 1.95
N ILE A 178 -9.69 6.81 2.60
CA ILE A 178 -8.86 6.83 3.80
C ILE A 178 -9.72 7.14 5.03
N ASP A 179 -9.40 6.51 6.17
CA ASP A 179 -9.91 6.84 7.51
C ASP A 179 -11.44 6.89 7.63
N PHE A 180 -12.15 6.22 6.72
CA PHE A 180 -13.59 6.04 6.85
C PHE A 180 -13.87 5.13 8.04
N ARG A 181 -14.94 5.43 8.76
CA ARG A 181 -15.30 4.73 9.98
C ARG A 181 -16.62 4.02 9.84
N VAL A 182 -16.68 2.78 10.29
CA VAL A 182 -17.88 1.93 10.21
C VAL A 182 -18.09 1.15 11.50
N GLY A 183 -19.34 0.92 11.85
CA GLY A 183 -19.75 0.13 13.02
C GLY A 183 -20.11 -1.31 12.68
N SER A 184 -20.33 -1.62 11.39
CA SER A 184 -20.79 -2.93 10.94
C SER A 184 -20.13 -3.39 9.64
N ILE A 185 -20.18 -4.71 9.40
CA ILE A 185 -19.73 -5.32 8.13
C ILE A 185 -20.59 -4.82 6.96
N GLN A 186 -21.87 -4.54 7.19
CA GLN A 186 -22.76 -4.06 6.13
C GLN A 186 -22.37 -2.65 5.67
N GLU A 187 -22.11 -1.73 6.60
CA GLU A 187 -21.59 -0.40 6.28
C GLU A 187 -20.23 -0.47 5.57
N LEU A 188 -19.36 -1.38 6.01
CA LEU A 188 -18.08 -1.64 5.35
C LEU A 188 -18.27 -2.06 3.89
N LYS A 189 -19.13 -3.05 3.63
CA LYS A 189 -19.48 -3.51 2.28
C LYS A 189 -20.04 -2.37 1.43
N GLN A 190 -20.92 -1.56 2.00
CA GLN A 190 -21.50 -0.41 1.31
C GLN A 190 -20.43 0.61 0.90
N LYS A 191 -19.51 0.98 1.80
CA LYS A 191 -18.42 1.92 1.49
C LYS A 191 -17.47 1.39 0.42
N ILE A 192 -17.16 0.10 0.46
CA ILE A 192 -16.35 -0.57 -0.57
C ILE A 192 -17.08 -0.53 -1.92
N TYR A 193 -18.38 -0.85 -1.94
CA TYR A 193 -19.19 -0.81 -3.15
C TYR A 193 -19.27 0.59 -3.76
N GLU A 194 -19.52 1.61 -2.93
CA GLU A 194 -19.56 3.02 -3.32
C GLU A 194 -18.24 3.44 -3.99
N LEU A 195 -17.08 3.10 -3.39
CA LEU A 195 -15.78 3.41 -3.96
C LEU A 195 -15.57 2.74 -5.33
N ILE A 196 -15.89 1.45 -5.44
CA ILE A 196 -15.74 0.71 -6.71
C ILE A 196 -16.61 1.34 -7.81
N LYS A 197 -17.82 1.80 -7.48
CA LYS A 197 -18.72 2.44 -8.44
C LYS A 197 -18.31 3.87 -8.80
N SER A 198 -17.66 4.60 -7.90
CA SER A 198 -17.23 5.98 -8.16
C SER A 198 -15.90 6.07 -8.90
N PHE A 199 -15.08 5.02 -8.88
CA PHE A 199 -13.74 5.03 -9.48
C PHE A 199 -13.80 5.24 -11.01
N ASN A 200 -13.21 6.32 -11.49
CA ASN A 200 -13.19 6.64 -12.91
C ASN A 200 -12.00 5.98 -13.60
N LYS A 201 -12.20 4.72 -14.00
CA LYS A 201 -11.22 3.91 -14.72
C LYS A 201 -10.65 4.62 -15.95
N ASP A 202 -11.52 5.18 -16.80
CA ASP A 202 -11.10 5.73 -18.10
C ASP A 202 -10.26 7.00 -17.91
N LYS A 203 -10.65 7.86 -16.96
CA LYS A 203 -9.85 9.02 -16.56
C LYS A 203 -8.49 8.58 -16.03
N PHE A 204 -8.46 7.59 -15.14
CA PHE A 204 -7.21 7.09 -14.57
C PHE A 204 -6.24 6.57 -15.65
N LEU A 205 -6.73 5.70 -16.54
CA LEU A 205 -5.91 5.12 -17.61
C LEU A 205 -5.50 6.18 -18.65
N GLY A 206 -6.40 7.11 -18.99
CA GLY A 206 -6.10 8.23 -19.87
C GLY A 206 -4.99 9.12 -19.31
N GLU A 207 -4.99 9.40 -18.01
CA GLU A 207 -3.91 10.12 -17.34
C GLU A 207 -2.60 9.33 -17.36
N MET A 208 -2.64 8.01 -17.12
CA MET A 208 -1.45 7.15 -17.19
C MET A 208 -0.81 7.13 -18.59
N GLU A 209 -1.62 7.12 -19.64
CA GLU A 209 -1.15 7.27 -21.03
C GLU A 209 -0.67 8.69 -21.31
N ARG A 210 -1.32 9.71 -20.75
CA ARG A 210 -0.93 11.11 -20.93
C ARG A 210 0.44 11.40 -20.34
N ILE A 211 0.71 10.99 -19.10
CA ILE A 211 2.00 11.25 -18.44
C ILE A 211 3.15 10.58 -19.20
N SER A 212 2.94 9.44 -19.88
CA SER A 212 4.00 8.78 -20.65
C SER A 212 4.48 9.61 -21.86
N LYS A 213 3.73 10.62 -22.28
CA LYS A 213 4.05 11.52 -23.41
C LYS A 213 5.01 12.66 -23.01
N PHE A 214 5.29 12.83 -21.72
CA PHE A 214 6.21 13.85 -21.20
C PHE A 214 7.49 13.24 -20.69
N GLN A 215 8.61 13.95 -20.88
CA GLN A 215 9.94 13.49 -20.52
C GLN A 215 10.74 14.56 -19.80
N LEU A 216 11.66 14.11 -18.95
CA LEU A 216 12.69 14.93 -18.31
C LEU A 216 14.05 14.55 -18.90
N GLU A 217 14.81 15.57 -19.27
CA GLU A 217 16.25 15.46 -19.53
C GLU A 217 17.01 15.22 -18.20
N GLU A 218 18.25 14.73 -18.27
CA GLU A 218 19.04 14.38 -17.08
C GLU A 218 19.24 15.58 -16.12
N ASN A 219 19.44 16.78 -16.65
CA ASN A 219 19.55 18.00 -15.85
C ASN A 219 18.24 18.37 -15.14
N GLN A 220 17.09 18.17 -15.81
CA GLN A 220 15.76 18.39 -15.23
C GLN A 220 15.48 17.36 -14.13
N PHE A 221 15.82 16.08 -14.36
CA PHE A 221 15.73 15.03 -13.35
C PHE A 221 16.61 15.35 -12.13
N SER A 222 17.86 15.76 -12.36
CA SER A 222 18.79 16.13 -11.28
C SER A 222 18.27 17.31 -10.46
N HIS A 223 17.70 18.33 -11.11
CA HIS A 223 17.06 19.45 -10.43
C HIS A 223 15.84 19.01 -9.60
N LEU A 224 14.98 18.17 -10.19
CA LEU A 224 13.81 17.61 -9.51
C LEU A 224 14.24 16.90 -8.22
N ILE A 225 15.23 16.00 -8.29
CA ILE A 225 15.74 15.27 -7.11
C ILE A 225 16.29 16.23 -6.05
N GLY A 226 17.07 17.25 -6.47
CA GLY A 226 17.57 18.28 -5.55
C GLY A 226 16.44 19.01 -4.82
N LYS A 227 15.41 19.43 -5.55
CA LYS A 227 14.21 20.09 -5.01
C LYS A 227 13.40 19.18 -4.09
N MET A 228 13.25 17.90 -4.43
CA MET A 228 12.61 16.90 -3.57
C MET A 228 13.33 16.75 -2.23
N LYS A 229 14.67 16.74 -2.21
CA LYS A 229 15.46 16.72 -0.98
C LYS A 229 15.27 18.01 -0.17
N MET A 230 15.32 19.17 -0.82
CA MET A 230 15.09 20.46 -0.17
C MET A 230 13.68 20.58 0.41
N TYR A 231 12.66 20.04 -0.28
CA TYR A 231 11.25 20.12 0.13
C TYR A 231 11.00 19.61 1.55
N GLN A 232 11.76 18.60 1.99
CA GLN A 232 11.62 18.03 3.33
C GLN A 232 11.96 19.01 4.45
N PHE A 233 12.78 20.03 4.15
CA PHE A 233 13.22 21.04 5.12
C PHE A 233 12.43 22.35 5.05
N LEU A 234 11.57 22.50 4.04
CA LEU A 234 10.71 23.67 3.93
C LEU A 234 9.67 23.71 5.06
N ASN A 235 9.45 24.89 5.61
CA ASN A 235 8.36 25.15 6.56
C ASN A 235 6.99 25.15 5.86
N LYS A 236 5.91 25.38 6.61
CA LYS A 236 4.55 25.32 6.06
C LYS A 236 4.30 26.44 5.05
N GLU A 237 4.77 27.65 5.34
CA GLU A 237 4.62 28.82 4.47
C GLU A 237 5.38 28.63 3.15
N GLU A 238 6.59 28.09 3.23
CA GLU A 238 7.42 27.78 2.08
C GLU A 238 6.86 26.64 1.23
N LYS A 239 6.00 25.77 1.77
CA LYS A 239 5.35 24.69 1.01
C LYS A 239 4.12 25.15 0.23
N VAL A 240 3.62 26.35 0.51
CA VAL A 240 2.49 26.93 -0.23
C VAL A 240 2.82 27.01 -1.72
N ASP A 241 1.81 26.72 -2.55
CA ASP A 241 1.85 26.67 -4.02
C ASP A 241 2.83 25.66 -4.64
N LYS A 242 3.36 24.72 -3.84
CA LYS A 242 4.22 23.63 -4.32
C LYS A 242 3.43 22.32 -4.35
N LEU A 243 3.78 21.45 -5.30
CA LEU A 243 3.28 20.09 -5.29
C LEU A 243 3.63 19.41 -3.96
N THR A 244 2.64 18.77 -3.35
CA THR A 244 2.86 18.05 -2.10
C THR A 244 3.70 16.81 -2.36
N LEU A 245 4.75 16.60 -1.57
CA LEU A 245 5.62 15.43 -1.65
C LEU A 245 5.64 14.69 -0.32
N LEU A 246 5.18 13.44 -0.30
CA LEU A 246 5.15 12.57 0.89
C LEU A 246 6.31 11.56 0.94
N MET A 247 7.12 11.49 -0.13
CA MET A 247 8.31 10.63 -0.15
C MET A 247 9.38 11.17 0.80
N ASN A 248 10.04 10.26 1.52
CA ASN A 248 11.16 10.59 2.42
C ASN A 248 12.51 10.46 1.71
N ASP A 249 13.59 10.83 2.40
CA ASP A 249 14.93 10.85 1.81
C ASP A 249 15.43 9.49 1.33
N ASN A 250 15.08 8.41 2.05
CA ASN A 250 15.42 7.04 1.64
C ASN A 250 14.71 6.65 0.33
N GLN A 251 13.45 7.05 0.17
CA GLN A 251 12.66 6.78 -1.04
C GLN A 251 13.15 7.60 -2.22
N ILE A 252 13.53 8.86 -2.00
CA ILE A 252 14.18 9.68 -3.02
C ILE A 252 15.50 9.05 -3.45
N SER A 253 16.33 8.62 -2.50
CA SER A 253 17.61 7.98 -2.79
C SER A 253 17.44 6.65 -3.53
N THR A 254 16.39 5.89 -3.19
CA THR A 254 16.00 4.67 -3.93
C THR A 254 15.57 4.99 -5.35
N THR A 255 14.82 6.07 -5.55
CA THR A 255 14.44 6.52 -6.90
C THR A 255 15.66 6.87 -7.74
N VAL A 256 16.64 7.56 -7.17
CA VAL A 256 17.92 7.87 -7.87
C VAL A 256 18.65 6.58 -8.23
N LYS A 257 18.76 5.64 -7.30
CA LYS A 257 19.38 4.32 -7.58
C LYS A 257 18.68 3.62 -8.75
N ASN A 258 17.35 3.60 -8.74
CA ASN A 258 16.55 2.91 -9.75
C ASN A 258 16.53 3.65 -11.09
N TYR A 259 16.65 4.98 -11.10
CA TYR A 259 16.83 5.76 -12.33
C TYR A 259 18.04 5.28 -13.17
N TYR A 260 19.11 4.82 -12.53
CA TYR A 260 20.26 4.21 -13.21
C TYR A 260 20.10 2.70 -13.45
N ASN A 261 19.54 1.98 -12.47
CA ASN A 261 19.72 0.52 -12.38
C ASN A 261 18.44 -0.30 -12.56
N ASP A 262 17.25 0.33 -12.58
CA ASP A 262 16.00 -0.39 -12.69
C ASP A 262 15.92 -1.15 -14.02
N PRO A 263 15.55 -2.44 -14.02
CA PRO A 263 15.53 -3.23 -15.25
C PRO A 263 14.44 -2.79 -16.24
N ASN A 264 13.38 -2.12 -15.78
CA ASN A 264 12.18 -1.84 -16.56
C ASN A 264 11.94 -0.34 -16.78
N PHE A 265 12.30 0.51 -15.82
CA PHE A 265 11.93 1.92 -15.77
C PHE A 265 13.12 2.88 -15.61
N ARG A 266 14.35 2.39 -15.82
CA ARG A 266 15.54 3.25 -15.84
C ARG A 266 15.50 4.25 -17.00
N ARG A 267 16.36 5.26 -16.88
CA ARG A 267 16.65 6.23 -17.95
C ARG A 267 17.09 5.56 -19.25
N ASP A 268 16.92 6.28 -20.35
CA ASP A 268 17.49 5.90 -21.65
C ASP A 268 19.01 6.16 -21.74
N SER A 269 19.62 5.83 -22.88
CA SER A 269 21.06 6.03 -23.11
C SER A 269 21.50 7.49 -23.09
N ASN A 270 20.59 8.44 -23.30
CA ASN A 270 20.83 9.88 -23.28
C ASN A 270 20.52 10.50 -21.91
N GLY A 271 20.18 9.68 -20.91
CA GLY A 271 19.81 10.15 -19.57
C GLY A 271 18.40 10.71 -19.48
N LYS A 272 17.52 10.47 -20.45
CA LYS A 272 16.12 10.91 -20.40
C LYS A 272 15.26 9.89 -19.67
N ILE A 273 14.22 10.36 -19.01
CA ILE A 273 13.19 9.52 -18.39
C ILE A 273 11.80 10.11 -18.64
N ASN A 274 10.85 9.28 -19.08
CA ASN A 274 9.46 9.73 -19.21
C ASN A 274 8.73 9.71 -17.85
N LEU A 275 7.65 10.48 -17.72
CA LEU A 275 6.97 10.61 -16.44
C LEU A 275 6.25 9.33 -16.00
N TYR A 276 5.87 8.44 -16.92
CA TYR A 276 5.34 7.12 -16.57
C TYR A 276 6.41 6.22 -15.92
N GLN A 277 7.64 6.24 -16.45
CA GLN A 277 8.78 5.55 -15.85
C GLN A 277 9.08 6.14 -14.47
N LEU A 278 9.16 7.47 -14.35
CA LEU A 278 9.38 8.16 -13.08
C LEU A 278 8.33 7.78 -12.03
N TYR A 279 7.06 7.73 -12.42
CA TYR A 279 5.97 7.29 -11.54
C TYR A 279 6.15 5.86 -11.05
N ASN A 280 6.57 4.93 -11.93
CA ASN A 280 6.87 3.57 -11.54
C ASN A 280 8.09 3.50 -10.60
N LEU A 281 9.11 4.36 -10.78
CA LEU A 281 10.22 4.46 -9.83
C LEU A 281 9.79 4.94 -8.44
N PHE A 282 8.88 5.92 -8.38
CA PHE A 282 8.34 6.42 -7.10
C PHE A 282 7.52 5.35 -6.37
N THR A 283 6.64 4.65 -7.09
CA THR A 283 5.81 3.59 -6.51
C THR A 283 6.64 2.37 -6.08
N GLU A 284 7.71 2.05 -6.82
CA GLU A 284 8.69 1.04 -6.40
C GLU A 284 9.38 1.44 -5.09
N ALA A 285 9.90 2.68 -5.03
CA ALA A 285 10.52 3.20 -3.81
C ALA A 285 9.55 3.20 -2.61
N ASN A 286 8.26 3.44 -2.85
CA ASN A 286 7.24 3.45 -1.82
C ASN A 286 6.93 2.08 -1.20
N LYS A 287 7.34 0.95 -1.80
CA LYS A 287 7.21 -0.39 -1.18
C LYS A 287 7.94 -0.54 0.15
N SER A 288 8.95 0.29 0.37
CA SER A 288 9.66 0.44 1.65
C SER A 288 8.84 1.15 2.75
N SER A 289 7.63 1.63 2.43
CA SER A 289 6.73 2.26 3.39
C SER A 289 6.09 1.24 4.32
N TYR A 290 5.88 1.63 5.57
CA TYR A 290 4.96 0.91 6.46
C TYR A 290 3.54 0.85 5.88
N ILE A 291 2.82 -0.24 6.19
CA ILE A 291 1.42 -0.47 5.82
C ILE A 291 0.55 0.79 6.01
N ASP A 292 0.75 1.51 7.11
CA ASP A 292 -0.08 2.66 7.50
C ASP A 292 -0.04 3.84 6.51
N SER A 293 1.00 3.94 5.68
CA SER A 293 1.31 5.12 4.86
C SER A 293 1.56 4.80 3.39
N ASN A 294 1.58 3.52 3.01
CA ASN A 294 1.96 3.09 1.67
C ASN A 294 0.94 3.55 0.61
N LEU A 295 -0.36 3.44 0.88
CA LEU A 295 -1.41 3.81 -0.07
C LEU A 295 -1.40 5.31 -0.37
N GLU A 296 -1.27 6.14 0.67
CA GLU A 296 -1.24 7.59 0.57
C GLU A 296 -0.03 8.08 -0.21
N ARG A 297 1.14 7.45 0.01
CA ARG A 297 2.34 7.78 -0.78
C ARG A 297 2.19 7.37 -2.24
N ASN A 298 1.50 6.28 -2.55
CA ASN A 298 1.25 5.86 -3.94
C ASN A 298 0.28 6.82 -4.65
N VAL A 299 -0.77 7.27 -3.97
CA VAL A 299 -1.67 8.32 -4.50
C VAL A 299 -0.92 9.63 -4.67
N ASN A 300 -0.14 10.05 -3.68
CA ASN A 300 0.66 11.26 -3.78
C ASN A 300 1.70 11.18 -4.92
N ALA A 301 2.32 10.03 -5.16
CA ALA A 301 3.22 9.85 -6.29
C ALA A 301 2.50 10.07 -7.64
N PHE A 302 1.26 9.58 -7.77
CA PHE A 302 0.45 9.79 -8.96
C PHE A 302 0.08 11.26 -9.14
N GLU A 303 -0.42 11.91 -8.10
CA GLU A 303 -0.76 13.34 -8.09
C GLU A 303 0.45 14.22 -8.40
N PHE A 304 1.60 13.92 -7.78
CA PHE A 304 2.84 14.66 -7.96
C PHE A 304 3.31 14.59 -9.41
N VAL A 305 3.38 13.38 -9.99
CA VAL A 305 3.81 13.20 -11.39
C VAL A 305 2.81 13.81 -12.37
N THR A 306 1.51 13.68 -12.12
CA THR A 306 0.46 14.34 -12.91
C THR A 306 0.59 15.87 -12.83
N GLY A 307 0.93 16.41 -11.66
CA GLY A 307 1.23 17.83 -11.46
C GLY A 307 2.45 18.29 -12.27
N LEU A 308 3.52 17.49 -12.33
CA LEU A 308 4.67 17.77 -13.21
C LEU A 308 4.24 17.77 -14.68
N ALA A 309 3.45 16.78 -15.11
CA ALA A 309 2.94 16.69 -16.48
C ALA A 309 2.10 17.92 -16.84
N ASN A 310 1.26 18.39 -15.92
CA ASN A 310 0.46 19.60 -16.12
C ASN A 310 1.33 20.85 -16.31
N SER A 311 2.41 20.98 -15.53
CA SER A 311 3.35 22.10 -15.69
C SER A 311 4.11 22.04 -17.02
N LEU A 312 4.57 20.84 -17.42
CA LEU A 312 5.24 20.66 -18.72
C LEU A 312 4.30 20.92 -19.90
N GLN A 313 3.05 20.45 -19.82
CA GLN A 313 2.06 20.63 -20.87
C GLN A 313 1.68 22.10 -21.09
N ASN A 314 1.52 22.84 -19.99
CA ASN A 314 1.02 24.21 -20.02
C ASN A 314 2.14 25.26 -19.93
N ASN A 315 3.41 24.85 -19.89
CA ASN A 315 4.57 25.72 -19.63
C ASN A 315 4.39 26.63 -18.41
N THR A 316 3.77 26.12 -17.35
CA THR A 316 3.59 26.89 -16.10
C THR A 316 4.79 26.71 -15.17
N TYR A 317 5.04 27.74 -14.36
CA TYR A 317 6.06 27.66 -13.31
C TYR A 317 5.78 26.47 -12.38
N ASN A 318 6.84 25.72 -12.07
CA ASN A 318 6.81 24.65 -11.09
C ASN A 318 8.16 24.63 -10.37
N TRP A 319 8.13 24.75 -9.05
CA TRP A 319 9.34 24.81 -8.23
C TRP A 319 10.24 23.56 -8.34
N PHE A 320 9.69 22.43 -8.78
CA PHE A 320 10.41 21.17 -8.98
C PHE A 320 11.01 21.01 -10.39
N LEU A 321 10.69 21.90 -11.33
CA LEU A 321 11.17 21.82 -12.71
C LEU A 321 12.02 23.05 -13.05
N THR A 322 13.12 22.82 -13.78
CA THR A 322 13.81 23.94 -14.43
C THR A 322 12.98 24.42 -15.61
N GLN A 323 12.71 25.72 -15.68
CA GLN A 323 12.17 26.32 -16.89
C GLN A 323 13.22 26.24 -18.01
N LYS A 324 12.74 26.08 -19.26
CA LYS A 324 13.59 26.17 -20.44
C LYS A 324 13.99 27.62 -20.72
#